data_AF-A0A2J8AED3-F1
#
_entry.id   AF-A0A2J8AED3-F1
#
_cell.length_a   1.000
_cell.length_b   1.000
_cell.length_c   1.000
_cell.angle_alpha   90.00
_cell.angle_beta   90.00
_cell.angle_gamma   90.00
#
_symmetry.space_group_name_H-M   'P 1'
#
loop_
_entity.id
_entity.type
_entity.pdbx_description
1 polymer ?
#
loop_
_entity_poly.entity_id
_entity_poly.type
_entity_poly.pdbx_seq_one_letter_code
_entity_poly.pdbx_strand_id
1 'polypeptide(L)'
;MAINGPPTIRRTMLLLAAFLLAACCTVGVDGHAFMFSPKSRMLVTGNTEYEASAGNGVLLGSTINDQADVCGDPHQHSIGDKFMRTTVTEPQATYSSGQIITVTIRVRVNHGGWIGVRLCPSTRSNPSQSCFDAHTLVNADTGYQRWWILSGETMRQEDYPTRWRLPAGVSCNGGCVLQMHYRTANSCVDSCAIAECGPNYAARNNLISKGSNLDICGSHATARTEIFRDCTDIRITGTSAEPSSCAAISGYTATPNLDHAGDDIQCPVGTSAAAVANMCGQDGNCKAFNYFYRNGQWVGCVKRVASPVSQVPSAAGITNMCFYTKTTATTITLLH
;
A
#
# COMPACT_ATOMS: atom_id res chain seq x y z
N MET A 1 -3.73 35.06 66.03
CA MET A 1 -5.17 35.17 65.74
C MET A 1 -5.43 34.36 64.47
N ALA A 2 -5.72 33.07 64.60
CA ALA A 2 -5.94 32.16 63.48
C ALA A 2 -7.44 32.05 63.23
N ILE A 3 -7.86 32.46 62.04
CA ILE A 3 -9.28 32.51 61.64
C ILE A 3 -9.69 31.09 61.22
N ASN A 4 -10.34 30.36 62.13
CA ASN A 4 -10.92 29.05 61.86
C ASN A 4 -12.25 29.24 61.12
N GLY A 5 -12.22 29.16 59.79
CA GLY A 5 -13.43 29.10 58.95
C GLY A 5 -14.14 27.74 59.07
N PRO A 6 -15.48 27.69 58.88
CA PRO A 6 -16.28 26.49 59.13
C PRO A 6 -15.90 25.30 58.21
N PRO A 7 -15.99 24.05 58.71
CA PRO A 7 -15.48 22.84 58.06
C PRO A 7 -16.19 22.46 56.74
N THR A 8 -17.31 23.09 56.43
CA THR A 8 -18.08 22.87 55.21
C THR A 8 -17.44 23.55 53.99
N ILE A 9 -16.82 24.73 54.13
CA ILE A 9 -16.27 25.48 52.98
C ILE A 9 -14.98 24.82 52.44
N ARG A 10 -14.16 24.21 53.31
CA ARG A 10 -12.94 23.49 52.91
C ARG A 10 -13.22 22.23 52.10
N ARG A 11 -14.29 21.48 52.41
CA ARG A 11 -14.68 20.29 51.65
C ARG A 11 -15.23 20.65 50.27
N THR A 12 -16.00 21.73 50.16
CA THR A 12 -16.54 22.19 48.87
C THR A 12 -15.45 22.74 47.94
N MET A 13 -14.44 23.44 48.47
CA MET A 13 -13.31 23.94 47.66
C MET A 13 -12.37 22.82 47.18
N LEU A 14 -12.13 21.77 47.99
CA LEU A 14 -11.34 20.61 47.56
C LEU A 14 -12.05 19.78 46.48
N LEU A 15 -13.39 19.64 46.57
CA LEU A 15 -14.18 18.97 45.53
C LEU A 15 -14.26 19.78 44.23
N LEU A 16 -14.36 21.11 44.31
CA LEU A 16 -14.29 21.98 43.13
C LEU A 16 -12.91 21.95 42.46
N ALA A 17 -11.83 21.95 43.23
CA ALA A 17 -10.47 21.86 42.70
C ALA A 17 -10.21 20.49 42.04
N ALA A 18 -10.73 19.40 42.60
CA ALA A 18 -10.65 18.07 41.98
C ALA A 18 -11.50 17.96 40.70
N PHE A 19 -12.68 18.60 40.65
CA PHE A 19 -13.50 18.67 39.43
C PHE A 19 -12.88 19.55 38.34
N LEU A 20 -12.25 20.68 38.70
CA LEU A 20 -11.54 21.56 37.77
C LEU A 20 -10.25 20.92 37.24
N LEU A 21 -9.55 20.11 38.04
CA LEU A 21 -8.38 19.33 37.56
C LEU A 21 -8.81 18.17 36.65
N ALA A 22 -9.91 17.48 36.96
CA ALA A 22 -10.44 16.39 36.14
C ALA A 22 -11.02 16.89 34.80
N ALA A 23 -11.62 18.09 34.78
CA ALA A 23 -12.13 18.72 33.57
C ALA A 23 -11.03 19.32 32.67
N CYS A 24 -9.83 19.61 33.20
CA CYS A 24 -8.72 20.16 32.43
C CYS A 24 -7.91 19.08 31.69
N CYS A 25 -8.10 17.80 32.02
CA CYS A 25 -7.36 16.68 31.43
C CYS A 25 -8.14 15.88 30.38
N THR A 26 -9.26 16.40 29.85
CA THR A 26 -9.84 15.86 28.60
C THR A 26 -9.01 16.35 27.41
N VAL A 27 -7.76 15.91 27.34
CA VAL A 27 -7.03 15.93 26.07
C VAL A 27 -7.73 14.92 25.18
N GLY A 28 -8.58 15.42 24.27
CA GLY A 28 -9.00 14.61 23.13
C GLY A 28 -7.73 14.12 22.45
N VAL A 29 -7.50 12.81 22.50
CA VAL A 29 -6.37 12.20 21.80
C VAL A 29 -6.84 12.05 20.38
N ASP A 30 -6.57 13.09 19.60
CA ASP A 30 -6.96 13.13 18.21
C ASP A 30 -5.73 12.72 17.40
N GLY A 31 -5.71 11.47 16.97
CA GLY A 31 -4.69 10.95 16.09
C GLY A 31 -4.87 11.59 14.71
N HIS A 32 -3.81 12.19 14.18
CA HIS A 32 -3.88 12.86 12.88
C HIS A 32 -2.75 12.35 11.99
N ALA A 33 -3.13 11.63 10.94
CA ALA A 33 -2.23 11.26 9.88
C ALA A 33 -2.93 11.42 8.52
N PHE A 34 -2.20 11.96 7.55
CA PHE A 34 -2.69 12.18 6.20
C PHE A 34 -1.54 12.24 5.20
N MET A 35 -1.87 12.09 3.91
CA MET A 35 -0.88 12.18 2.83
C MET A 35 -0.60 13.66 2.52
N PHE A 36 0.55 14.16 2.96
CA PHE A 36 0.96 15.56 2.77
C PHE A 36 1.49 15.80 1.36
N SER A 37 2.25 14.85 0.80
CA SER A 37 2.77 14.92 -0.56
C SER A 37 2.83 13.52 -1.21
N PRO A 38 2.31 13.33 -2.44
CA PRO A 38 1.46 14.28 -3.17
C PRO A 38 0.19 14.60 -2.37
N LYS A 39 -0.33 15.82 -2.50
CA LYS A 39 -1.40 16.33 -1.63
C LYS A 39 -2.63 15.44 -1.67
N SER A 40 -3.18 15.09 -0.52
CA SER A 40 -4.43 14.34 -0.47
C SER A 40 -5.64 15.14 -0.91
N ARG A 41 -6.73 14.42 -1.24
CA ARG A 41 -8.00 15.00 -1.66
C ARG A 41 -8.50 16.06 -0.67
N MET A 42 -8.41 15.77 0.64
CA MET A 42 -8.85 16.68 1.68
C MET A 42 -8.03 17.98 1.70
N LEU A 43 -6.71 17.89 1.53
CA LEU A 43 -5.85 19.08 1.47
C LEU A 43 -6.10 19.91 0.21
N VAL A 44 -6.46 19.27 -0.91
CA VAL A 44 -6.75 19.95 -2.17
C VAL A 44 -8.02 20.78 -2.08
N THR A 45 -9.03 20.32 -1.35
CA THR A 45 -10.29 21.05 -1.16
C THR A 45 -10.21 22.18 -0.15
N GLY A 46 -9.01 22.48 0.38
CA GLY A 46 -8.79 23.59 1.31
C GLY A 46 -9.17 23.29 2.75
N ASN A 47 -9.43 22.01 3.08
CA ASN A 47 -9.67 21.60 4.46
C ASN A 47 -8.40 21.75 5.30
N THR A 48 -8.61 21.95 6.59
CA THR A 48 -7.52 21.98 7.57
C THR A 48 -6.85 20.62 7.69
N GLU A 49 -5.60 20.60 8.18
CA GLU A 49 -4.90 19.35 8.51
C GLU A 49 -5.67 18.48 9.53
N TYR A 50 -6.52 19.13 10.33
CA TYR A 50 -7.45 18.50 11.27
C TYR A 50 -8.45 17.61 10.52
N GLU A 51 -9.15 18.21 9.56
CA GLU A 51 -10.18 17.58 8.74
C GLU A 51 -9.61 16.60 7.69
N ALA A 52 -8.34 16.74 7.34
CA ALA A 52 -7.64 15.79 6.46
C ALA A 52 -7.33 14.45 7.14
N SER A 53 -7.49 14.37 8.46
CA SER A 53 -7.19 13.16 9.23
C SER A 53 -8.32 12.16 9.11
N ALA A 54 -8.03 11.10 8.38
CA ALA A 54 -9.02 10.19 7.85
C ALA A 54 -8.92 8.82 8.56
N GLY A 55 -8.97 8.90 9.89
CA GLY A 55 -8.82 7.79 10.83
C GLY A 55 -10.14 7.26 11.37
N ASN A 56 -10.16 5.98 11.76
CA ASN A 56 -11.19 5.42 12.62
C ASN A 56 -10.79 5.61 14.09
N GLY A 57 -11.19 6.72 14.73
CA GLY A 57 -10.92 6.86 16.16
C GLY A 57 -11.53 5.68 16.93
N VAL A 58 -10.69 4.83 17.52
CA VAL A 58 -11.14 3.67 18.30
C VAL A 58 -11.61 4.16 19.66
N LEU A 59 -12.81 4.74 19.70
CA LEU A 59 -13.48 5.09 20.96
C LEU A 59 -14.07 3.83 21.58
N LEU A 60 -13.45 3.35 22.67
CA LEU A 60 -13.96 2.29 23.52
C LEU A 60 -15.43 2.56 23.89
N GLY A 61 -16.32 1.65 23.48
CA GLY A 61 -17.74 1.65 23.89
C GLY A 61 -18.74 2.24 22.88
N SER A 62 -18.30 2.63 21.69
CA SER A 62 -19.20 3.11 20.63
C SER A 62 -19.31 2.11 19.48
N THR A 63 -20.49 1.97 18.88
CA THR A 63 -20.78 1.20 17.65
C THR A 63 -20.17 1.87 16.42
N ILE A 64 -18.95 2.39 16.53
CA ILE A 64 -18.26 3.05 15.43
C ILE A 64 -17.61 1.97 14.59
N ASN A 65 -17.90 2.02 13.28
CA ASN A 65 -17.27 1.20 12.26
C ASN A 65 -15.74 1.28 12.46
N ASP A 66 -15.12 0.17 12.85
CA ASP A 66 -13.69 0.07 13.10
C ASP A 66 -12.89 0.03 11.80
N GLN A 67 -13.44 0.53 10.71
CA GLN A 67 -12.82 0.59 9.41
C GLN A 67 -13.00 1.99 8.87
N ALA A 68 -11.89 2.71 8.75
CA ALA A 68 -11.84 3.92 7.95
C ALA A 68 -12.32 3.59 6.52
N ASP A 69 -13.12 4.47 5.90
CA ASP A 69 -13.56 4.31 4.52
C ASP A 69 -12.35 4.22 3.54
N VAL A 70 -12.62 3.99 2.26
CA VAL A 70 -11.62 3.78 1.21
C VAL A 70 -10.59 4.92 1.14
N CYS A 71 -11.03 6.17 1.30
CA CYS A 71 -10.13 7.32 1.39
C CYS A 71 -10.12 7.94 2.79
N GLY A 72 -10.40 7.05 3.75
CA GLY A 72 -10.67 7.26 5.16
C GLY A 72 -12.00 7.93 5.44
N ASP A 73 -12.42 7.81 6.70
CA ASP A 73 -13.57 8.54 7.22
C ASP A 73 -13.04 9.84 7.80
N PRO A 74 -13.46 11.02 7.31
CA PRO A 74 -13.29 12.20 8.13
C PRO A 74 -14.10 11.92 9.39
N HIS A 75 -13.44 11.74 10.52
CA HIS A 75 -14.07 11.28 11.76
C HIS A 75 -15.11 12.27 12.34
N GLN A 76 -15.55 13.26 11.54
CA GLN A 76 -16.17 14.49 12.03
C GLN A 76 -17.28 15.07 11.14
N HIS A 77 -17.51 14.59 9.90
CA HIS A 77 -18.61 15.13 9.08
C HIS A 77 -19.25 14.11 8.13
N SER A 78 -20.52 14.33 7.80
CA SER A 78 -21.35 13.61 6.80
C SER A 78 -20.85 13.73 5.34
N ILE A 79 -19.65 14.27 5.14
CA ILE A 79 -19.02 14.53 3.84
C ILE A 79 -18.00 13.41 3.59
N GLY A 80 -18.48 12.17 3.47
CA GLY A 80 -17.62 11.03 3.12
C GLY A 80 -16.97 11.18 1.74
N ASP A 81 -16.09 10.24 1.37
CA ASP A 81 -15.34 10.18 0.10
C ASP A 81 -16.22 10.44 -1.15
N LYS A 82 -17.53 10.17 -1.06
CA LYS A 82 -18.54 10.49 -2.10
C LYS A 82 -18.48 11.93 -2.62
N PHE A 83 -18.25 12.93 -1.77
CA PHE A 83 -18.17 14.34 -2.20
C PHE A 83 -16.79 14.72 -2.74
N MET A 84 -15.72 14.07 -2.25
CA MET A 84 -14.35 14.37 -2.68
C MET A 84 -14.01 13.72 -4.03
N ARG A 85 -14.66 12.61 -4.39
CA ARG A 85 -14.53 11.92 -5.69
C ARG A 85 -14.80 12.79 -6.91
N THR A 86 -15.65 13.82 -6.80
CA THR A 86 -16.02 14.71 -7.91
C THR A 86 -15.40 16.09 -7.82
N THR A 87 -14.88 16.47 -6.65
CA THR A 87 -14.34 17.81 -6.40
C THR A 87 -12.88 17.93 -6.85
N VAL A 88 -12.10 16.88 -6.67
CA VAL A 88 -10.70 16.84 -7.12
C VAL A 88 -10.63 16.37 -8.57
N THR A 89 -10.54 17.32 -9.50
CA THR A 89 -10.58 17.03 -10.94
C THR A 89 -9.20 16.76 -11.55
N GLU A 90 -8.13 17.24 -10.92
CA GLU A 90 -6.77 17.15 -11.44
C GLU A 90 -5.84 16.25 -10.60
N PRO A 91 -4.93 15.49 -11.24
CA PRO A 91 -3.85 14.80 -10.56
C PRO A 91 -2.93 15.76 -9.79
N GLN A 92 -2.53 15.37 -8.60
CA GLN A 92 -1.65 16.13 -7.71
C GLN A 92 -0.16 15.90 -8.00
N ALA A 93 0.15 14.87 -8.78
CA ALA A 93 1.48 14.60 -9.31
C ALA A 93 1.40 13.76 -10.59
N THR A 94 2.42 13.86 -11.43
CA THR A 94 2.64 12.98 -12.59
C THR A 94 3.94 12.22 -12.42
N TYR A 95 3.88 10.90 -12.57
CA TYR A 95 5.02 9.98 -12.45
C TYR A 95 5.15 9.12 -13.69
N SER A 96 6.31 8.48 -13.85
CA SER A 96 6.53 7.45 -14.87
C SER A 96 6.22 6.05 -14.34
N SER A 97 5.76 5.15 -15.21
CA SER A 97 5.62 3.73 -14.87
C SER A 97 6.92 3.16 -14.29
N GLY A 98 6.84 2.35 -13.23
CA GLY A 98 8.01 1.80 -12.54
C GLY A 98 8.84 2.79 -11.71
N GLN A 99 8.48 4.07 -11.68
CA GLN A 99 9.23 5.09 -10.95
C GLN A 99 9.25 4.82 -9.43
N ILE A 100 10.39 5.08 -8.80
CA ILE A 100 10.46 5.24 -7.34
C ILE A 100 9.96 6.64 -7.01
N ILE A 101 8.88 6.72 -6.24
CA ILE A 101 8.27 7.98 -5.81
C ILE A 101 8.50 8.20 -4.32
N THR A 102 8.54 9.46 -3.89
CA THR A 102 8.49 9.82 -2.47
C THR A 102 7.05 10.17 -2.12
N VAL A 103 6.52 9.52 -1.09
CA VAL A 103 5.25 9.85 -0.46
C VAL A 103 5.54 10.34 0.95
N THR A 104 5.19 11.58 1.23
CA THR A 104 5.34 12.20 2.54
C THR A 104 4.03 12.07 3.31
N ILE A 105 4.08 11.30 4.39
CA ILE A 105 2.97 11.16 5.34
C ILE A 105 3.25 12.11 6.50
N ARG A 106 2.32 13.00 6.82
CA ARG A 106 2.39 13.85 8.01
C ARG A 106 1.65 13.16 9.13
N VAL A 107 2.31 13.01 10.28
CA VAL A 107 1.74 12.44 11.50
C VAL A 107 1.87 13.48 12.61
N ARG A 108 0.76 13.98 13.16
CA ARG A 108 0.78 14.98 14.23
C ARG A 108 0.98 14.37 15.60
N VAL A 109 0.39 13.19 15.79
CA VAL A 109 0.49 12.38 17.01
C VAL A 109 1.04 11.02 16.63
N ASN A 110 2.30 10.80 16.98
CA ASN A 110 3.03 9.62 16.57
C ASN A 110 2.72 8.44 17.48
N HIS A 111 1.73 7.64 17.09
CA HIS A 111 1.40 6.39 17.76
C HIS A 111 2.29 5.21 17.33
N GLY A 112 3.35 5.46 16.56
CA GLY A 112 4.22 4.42 16.01
C GLY A 112 3.46 3.44 15.11
N GLY A 113 4.01 2.25 14.89
CA GLY A 113 3.42 1.25 14.00
C GLY A 113 3.99 1.38 12.58
N TRP A 114 3.15 1.26 11.56
CA TRP A 114 3.64 1.19 10.18
C TRP A 114 2.75 1.87 9.15
N ILE A 115 3.40 2.38 8.12
CA ILE A 115 2.82 3.03 6.95
C ILE A 115 2.93 2.10 5.75
N GLY A 116 1.83 1.91 5.03
CA GLY A 116 1.78 1.31 3.70
C GLY A 116 1.26 2.31 2.67
N VAL A 117 1.69 2.14 1.42
CA VAL A 117 1.12 2.87 0.28
C VAL A 117 0.58 1.87 -0.73
N ARG A 118 -0.61 2.15 -1.26
CA ARG A 118 -1.30 1.30 -2.23
C ARG A 118 -1.71 2.12 -3.44
N LEU A 119 -1.90 1.47 -4.58
CA LEU A 119 -2.26 2.12 -5.83
C LEU A 119 -3.54 1.50 -6.38
N CYS A 120 -4.56 2.29 -6.65
CA CYS A 120 -5.68 1.84 -7.46
C CYS A 120 -5.52 2.41 -8.88
N PRO A 121 -5.19 1.57 -9.90
CA PRO A 121 -4.96 2.04 -11.26
C PRO A 121 -6.24 2.30 -12.07
N SER A 122 -7.42 2.04 -11.47
CA SER A 122 -8.73 2.25 -12.10
C SER A 122 -9.23 3.68 -11.94
N THR A 123 -10.51 3.90 -12.25
CA THR A 123 -11.19 5.20 -12.23
C THR A 123 -11.04 5.95 -10.89
N ARG A 124 -10.50 7.17 -10.95
CA ARG A 124 -10.36 8.10 -9.81
C ARG A 124 -11.65 8.34 -9.03
N SER A 125 -12.79 8.40 -9.70
CA SER A 125 -14.09 8.69 -9.07
C SER A 125 -14.68 7.50 -8.30
N ASN A 126 -14.16 6.29 -8.44
CA ASN A 126 -14.70 5.12 -7.75
C ASN A 126 -13.63 4.10 -7.33
N PRO A 127 -12.66 4.48 -6.47
CA PRO A 127 -11.74 3.52 -5.91
C PRO A 127 -12.49 2.59 -4.93
N SER A 128 -12.04 1.34 -4.86
CA SER A 128 -12.52 0.36 -3.87
C SER A 128 -11.38 -0.10 -2.98
N GLN A 129 -11.70 -0.54 -1.77
CA GLN A 129 -10.68 -1.11 -0.89
C GLN A 129 -10.05 -2.37 -1.50
N SER A 130 -10.84 -3.21 -2.18
CA SER A 130 -10.34 -4.40 -2.88
C SER A 130 -9.33 -4.07 -3.98
N CYS A 131 -9.49 -2.94 -4.67
CA CYS A 131 -8.51 -2.47 -5.64
C CYS A 131 -7.18 -2.17 -4.96
N PHE A 132 -7.20 -1.43 -3.84
CA PHE A 132 -5.99 -1.09 -3.10
C PHE A 132 -5.32 -2.32 -2.51
N ASP A 133 -6.08 -3.21 -1.87
CA ASP A 133 -5.53 -4.41 -1.23
C ASP A 133 -4.79 -5.30 -2.22
N ALA A 134 -5.28 -5.38 -3.47
CA ALA A 134 -4.64 -6.12 -4.55
C ALA A 134 -3.35 -5.47 -5.10
N HIS A 135 -3.10 -4.19 -4.79
CA HIS A 135 -2.05 -3.38 -5.40
C HIS A 135 -1.25 -2.60 -4.34
N THR A 136 -0.73 -3.33 -3.36
CA THR A 136 0.14 -2.75 -2.33
C THR A 136 1.55 -2.53 -2.88
N LEU A 137 2.09 -1.31 -2.70
CA LEU A 137 3.41 -0.95 -3.18
C LEU A 137 4.51 -1.48 -2.26
N VAL A 138 5.69 -1.69 -2.82
CA VAL A 138 6.88 -2.08 -2.08
C VAL A 138 7.72 -0.85 -1.80
N ASN A 139 8.12 -0.67 -0.54
CA ASN A 139 9.02 0.38 -0.14
C ASN A 139 10.40 0.16 -0.79
N ALA A 140 10.94 1.19 -1.42
CA ALA A 140 12.15 1.09 -2.23
C ALA A 140 13.42 0.85 -1.39
N ASP A 141 13.38 1.22 -0.11
CA ASP A 141 14.52 1.20 0.82
C ASP A 141 14.58 -0.07 1.63
N THR A 142 13.42 -0.51 2.11
CA THR A 142 13.31 -1.68 2.99
C THR A 142 12.98 -2.97 2.23
N GLY A 143 12.40 -2.86 1.03
CA GLY A 143 11.93 -4.01 0.26
C GLY A 143 10.63 -4.64 0.80
N TYR A 144 10.03 -4.05 1.83
CA TYR A 144 8.77 -4.51 2.43
C TYR A 144 7.59 -3.64 2.02
N GLN A 145 6.39 -4.18 2.18
CA GLN A 145 5.13 -3.44 1.96
C GLN A 145 4.73 -2.55 3.16
N ARG A 146 5.36 -2.77 4.32
CA ARG A 146 5.16 -1.97 5.53
C ARG A 146 6.45 -1.22 5.85
N TRP A 147 6.33 0.09 6.01
CA TRP A 147 7.40 0.94 6.49
C TRP A 147 7.14 1.29 7.95
N TRP A 148 7.97 0.75 8.85
CA TRP A 148 7.80 0.90 10.30
C TRP A 148 8.38 2.21 10.80
N ILE A 149 7.64 2.94 11.64
CA ILE A 149 8.13 4.14 12.32
C ILE A 149 8.97 3.69 13.52
N LEU A 150 10.29 3.63 13.36
CA LEU A 150 11.19 3.06 14.38
C LEU A 150 11.65 4.06 15.45
N SER A 151 11.44 5.35 15.23
CA SER A 151 11.88 6.43 16.10
C SER A 151 10.89 7.60 16.03
N GLY A 152 10.96 8.49 17.02
CA GLY A 152 10.13 9.69 17.11
C GLY A 152 9.51 9.85 18.50
N GLU A 153 8.66 10.85 18.65
CA GLU A 153 7.98 11.17 19.92
C GLU A 153 6.47 11.29 19.74
N THR A 154 5.67 10.74 20.66
CA THR A 154 4.20 10.71 20.52
C THR A 154 3.54 12.05 20.28
N MET A 155 3.96 13.11 20.97
CA MET A 155 3.33 14.43 20.90
C MET A 155 4.05 15.39 19.96
N ARG A 156 4.84 14.85 19.03
CA ARG A 156 5.58 15.63 18.05
C ARG A 156 5.06 15.36 16.65
N GLN A 157 4.74 16.43 15.94
CA GLN A 157 4.47 16.34 14.52
C GLN A 157 5.75 15.96 13.76
N GLU A 158 5.63 14.95 12.91
CA GLU A 158 6.70 14.47 12.05
C GLU A 158 6.19 14.25 10.63
N ASP A 159 7.08 14.53 9.66
CA ASP A 159 6.85 14.24 8.25
C ASP A 159 7.75 13.06 7.87
N TYR A 160 7.14 12.00 7.35
CA TYR A 160 7.83 10.78 6.92
C TYR A 160 7.91 10.71 5.40
N PRO A 161 9.02 11.17 4.78
CA PRO A 161 9.24 11.02 3.35
C PRO A 161 9.65 9.57 3.03
N THR A 162 8.67 8.74 2.72
CA THR A 162 8.87 7.31 2.45
C THR A 162 8.95 7.05 0.94
N ARG A 163 9.87 6.17 0.50
CA ARG A 163 10.07 5.87 -0.93
C ARG A 163 9.36 4.60 -1.36
N TRP A 164 8.56 4.65 -2.43
CA TRP A 164 7.74 3.54 -2.91
C TRP A 164 7.95 3.29 -4.39
N ARG A 165 8.00 2.02 -4.79
CA ARG A 165 8.08 1.64 -6.21
C ARG A 165 6.68 1.59 -6.79
N LEU A 166 6.40 2.44 -7.78
CA LEU A 166 5.23 2.25 -8.63
C LEU A 166 5.39 0.95 -9.43
N PRO A 167 4.30 0.22 -9.73
CA PRO A 167 4.40 -0.99 -10.52
C PRO A 167 4.90 -0.64 -11.93
N ALA A 168 5.91 -1.37 -12.39
CA ALA A 168 6.27 -1.35 -13.80
C ALA A 168 5.07 -1.86 -14.61
N GLY A 169 4.80 -1.18 -15.73
CA GLY A 169 3.70 -1.55 -16.60
C GLY A 169 2.37 -0.87 -16.34
N VAL A 170 2.19 -0.28 -15.17
CA VAL A 170 0.96 0.47 -14.89
C VAL A 170 1.08 1.86 -15.50
N SER A 171 0.05 2.26 -16.27
CA SER A 171 -0.23 3.65 -16.62
C SER A 171 -1.69 3.97 -16.37
N CYS A 172 -1.95 5.24 -16.10
CA CYS A 172 -3.30 5.74 -15.86
C CYS A 172 -3.36 7.19 -16.31
N ASN A 173 -3.47 7.38 -17.63
CA ASN A 173 -3.62 8.70 -18.21
C ASN A 173 -4.91 9.41 -17.75
N GLY A 174 -5.96 8.64 -17.46
CA GLY A 174 -7.20 9.13 -16.81
C GLY A 174 -7.08 9.38 -15.30
N GLY A 175 -5.90 9.10 -14.73
CA GLY A 175 -5.56 9.23 -13.33
C GLY A 175 -5.73 7.93 -12.53
N CYS A 176 -4.84 7.75 -11.55
CA CYS A 176 -4.88 6.71 -10.52
C CYS A 176 -5.16 7.36 -9.16
N VAL A 177 -5.42 6.54 -8.16
CA VAL A 177 -5.47 6.96 -6.76
C VAL A 177 -4.37 6.25 -5.98
N LEU A 178 -3.58 6.98 -5.20
CA LEU A 178 -2.76 6.43 -4.13
C LEU A 178 -3.57 6.41 -2.85
N GLN A 179 -3.48 5.33 -2.07
CA GLN A 179 -4.01 5.25 -0.72
C GLN A 179 -2.84 5.16 0.27
N MET A 180 -2.79 6.09 1.21
CA MET A 180 -2.05 5.91 2.47
C MET A 180 -2.79 4.90 3.34
N HIS A 181 -2.08 4.00 3.99
CA HIS A 181 -2.63 3.14 5.03
C HIS A 181 -1.68 3.09 6.21
N TYR A 182 -2.01 3.85 7.25
CA TYR A 182 -1.23 3.89 8.48
C TYR A 182 -1.96 3.09 9.55
N ARG A 183 -1.27 2.12 10.15
CA ARG A 183 -1.76 1.34 11.29
C ARG A 183 -0.88 1.64 12.48
N THR A 184 -1.50 2.13 13.54
CA THR A 184 -0.79 2.55 14.75
C THR A 184 -0.32 1.35 15.56
N ALA A 185 0.48 1.61 16.60
CA ALA A 185 0.90 0.58 17.53
C ALA A 185 0.76 1.01 19.00
N ASN A 186 -0.24 1.83 19.33
CA ASN A 186 -0.48 2.30 20.71
C ASN A 186 -1.41 1.38 21.53
N SER A 187 -2.33 0.66 20.88
CA SER A 187 -3.30 -0.24 21.54
C SER A 187 -2.97 -1.72 21.36
N CYS A 188 -2.56 -2.11 20.16
CA CYS A 188 -2.06 -3.44 19.82
C CYS A 188 -0.93 -3.27 18.79
N VAL A 189 -0.21 -4.34 18.48
CA VAL A 189 0.85 -4.34 17.46
C VAL A 189 0.59 -5.44 16.42
N ASP A 190 0.80 -5.12 15.15
CA ASP A 190 0.75 -6.13 14.09
C ASP A 190 1.99 -7.03 14.15
N SER A 191 1.80 -8.34 13.92
CA SER A 191 2.91 -9.29 13.86
C SER A 191 3.88 -8.99 12.70
N CYS A 192 5.18 -9.09 12.98
CA CYS A 192 6.25 -8.81 12.04
C CYS A 192 7.53 -9.57 12.39
N ALA A 193 8.37 -9.80 11.38
CA ALA A 193 9.71 -10.34 11.60
C ALA A 193 10.65 -9.24 12.13
N ILE A 194 11.63 -9.61 12.95
CA ILE A 194 12.67 -8.67 13.46
C ILE A 194 13.36 -7.94 12.30
N ALA A 195 13.60 -8.63 11.17
CA ALA A 195 14.23 -8.05 9.98
C ALA A 195 13.37 -6.97 9.28
N GLU A 196 12.07 -6.92 9.56
CA GLU A 196 11.14 -5.96 8.97
C GLU A 196 10.87 -4.78 9.90
N CYS A 197 10.55 -5.05 11.17
CA CYS A 197 10.06 -4.05 12.12
C CYS A 197 11.03 -3.74 13.26
N GLY A 198 12.23 -4.32 13.23
CA GLY A 198 13.20 -4.21 14.30
C GLY A 198 12.82 -5.02 15.55
N PRO A 199 13.72 -5.04 16.55
CA PRO A 199 13.57 -5.89 17.73
C PRO A 199 12.43 -5.43 18.66
N ASN A 200 12.14 -4.13 18.72
CA ASN A 200 11.14 -3.60 19.65
C ASN A 200 9.72 -4.02 19.27
N TYR A 201 9.30 -3.73 18.03
CA TYR A 201 7.97 -4.13 17.56
C TYR A 201 7.81 -5.65 17.50
N ALA A 202 8.84 -6.39 17.09
CA ALA A 202 8.81 -7.86 17.13
C ALA A 202 8.66 -8.41 18.57
N ALA A 203 9.21 -7.72 19.57
CA ALA A 203 9.03 -8.01 20.99
C ALA A 203 7.75 -7.40 21.59
N ARG A 204 6.87 -6.82 20.76
CA ARG A 204 5.60 -6.17 21.15
C ARG A 204 5.76 -4.94 22.03
N ASN A 205 6.84 -4.19 21.80
CA ASN A 205 7.12 -2.92 22.46
C ASN A 205 7.09 -1.79 21.43
N ASN A 206 6.40 -0.71 21.77
CA ASN A 206 6.39 0.53 21.00
C ASN A 206 7.11 1.61 21.82
N LEU A 207 8.35 1.90 21.45
CA LEU A 207 9.16 2.89 22.17
C LEU A 207 8.63 4.31 22.03
N ILE A 208 7.89 4.59 20.94
CA ILE A 208 7.35 5.92 20.65
C ILE A 208 6.20 6.22 21.61
N SER A 209 5.17 5.36 21.63
CA SER A 209 4.02 5.49 22.53
C SER A 209 4.28 4.94 23.94
N LYS A 210 5.50 4.48 24.22
CA LYS A 210 5.91 3.83 25.48
C LYS A 210 5.04 2.63 25.87
N GLY A 211 4.48 1.95 24.86
CA GLY A 211 3.72 0.71 25.05
C GLY A 211 4.66 -0.49 25.21
N SER A 212 4.34 -1.39 26.14
CA SER A 212 5.10 -2.62 26.37
C SER A 212 4.17 -3.82 26.50
N ASN A 213 4.58 -4.98 26.00
CA ASN A 213 3.77 -6.21 26.00
C ASN A 213 2.40 -6.01 25.34
N LEU A 214 2.34 -5.25 24.25
CA LEU A 214 1.10 -5.00 23.52
C LEU A 214 0.49 -6.32 23.03
N ASP A 215 -0.84 -6.38 22.99
CA ASP A 215 -1.54 -7.48 22.35
C ASP A 215 -1.23 -7.52 20.85
N ILE A 216 -1.29 -8.71 20.26
CA ILE A 216 -1.22 -8.83 18.80
C ILE A 216 -2.56 -8.37 18.22
N CYS A 217 -2.54 -7.45 17.26
CA CYS A 217 -3.76 -6.96 16.66
C CYS A 217 -4.58 -8.12 16.04
N GLY A 218 -5.87 -8.17 16.39
CA GLY A 218 -6.79 -9.23 15.98
C GLY A 218 -6.72 -10.51 16.81
N SER A 219 -5.87 -10.62 17.83
CA SER A 219 -5.82 -11.82 18.67
C SER A 219 -7.12 -12.04 19.45
N HIS A 220 -7.80 -10.96 19.82
CA HIS A 220 -9.08 -10.95 20.51
C HIS A 220 -9.95 -9.78 20.03
N ALA A 221 -11.25 -9.80 20.34
CA ALA A 221 -12.23 -8.82 19.85
C ALA A 221 -11.91 -7.35 20.19
N THR A 222 -11.13 -7.11 21.25
CA THR A 222 -10.72 -5.77 21.72
C THR A 222 -9.29 -5.39 21.31
N ALA A 223 -8.49 -6.32 20.79
CA ALA A 223 -7.13 -6.05 20.31
C ALA A 223 -7.17 -5.39 18.92
N ARG A 224 -7.64 -4.14 18.87
CA ARG A 224 -7.83 -3.38 17.63
C ARG A 224 -6.83 -2.22 17.56
N THR A 225 -6.38 -1.94 16.35
CA THR A 225 -5.52 -0.80 16.04
C THR A 225 -6.34 0.32 15.44
N GLU A 226 -5.90 1.55 15.69
CA GLU A 226 -6.32 2.69 14.90
C GLU A 226 -5.70 2.59 13.50
N ILE A 227 -6.47 3.01 12.50
CA ILE A 227 -6.20 2.91 11.07
C ILE A 227 -6.54 4.25 10.44
N PHE A 228 -5.56 4.84 9.75
CA PHE A 228 -5.75 6.03 8.93
C PHE A 228 -5.62 5.67 7.47
N ARG A 229 -6.59 6.09 6.66
CA ARG A 229 -6.56 5.96 5.20
C ARG A 229 -6.74 7.32 4.58
N ASP A 230 -5.95 7.65 3.58
CA ASP A 230 -6.12 8.92 2.87
C ASP A 230 -5.76 8.73 1.40
N CYS A 231 -6.38 9.49 0.51
CA CYS A 231 -6.25 9.32 -0.92
C CYS A 231 -5.67 10.54 -1.62
N THR A 232 -4.80 10.26 -2.59
CA THR A 232 -4.28 11.28 -3.51
C THR A 232 -4.48 10.84 -4.95
N ASP A 233 -5.06 11.70 -5.78
CA ASP A 233 -5.14 11.51 -7.22
C ASP A 233 -3.78 11.80 -7.86
N ILE A 234 -3.26 10.85 -8.65
CA ILE A 234 -2.00 10.99 -9.39
C ILE A 234 -2.20 10.60 -10.84
N ARG A 235 -1.22 10.90 -11.68
CA ARG A 235 -1.13 10.41 -13.05
C ARG A 235 0.13 9.58 -13.19
N ILE A 236 0.01 8.42 -13.82
CA ILE A 236 1.18 7.63 -14.22
C ILE A 236 1.22 7.65 -15.74
N THR A 237 2.25 8.33 -16.26
CA THR A 237 2.61 8.43 -17.68
C THR A 237 3.81 7.54 -17.97
N GLY A 238 4.32 7.64 -19.18
CA GLY A 238 4.97 6.50 -19.81
C GLY A 238 3.89 5.55 -20.30
N THR A 239 4.22 4.75 -21.30
CA THR A 239 3.33 3.67 -21.70
C THR A 239 3.01 2.91 -20.41
N SER A 240 1.77 2.44 -20.27
CA SER A 240 1.65 1.13 -19.63
C SER A 240 2.74 0.36 -20.36
N ALA A 241 3.67 -0.30 -19.69
CA ALA A 241 3.86 -1.62 -20.25
C ALA A 241 2.44 -2.20 -20.13
N GLU A 242 1.62 -2.04 -21.20
CA GLU A 242 0.88 -3.14 -21.80
C GLU A 242 1.53 -4.35 -21.20
N PRO A 243 0.87 -5.09 -20.30
CA PRO A 243 1.59 -6.08 -19.50
C PRO A 243 2.46 -6.79 -20.50
N SER A 244 3.78 -6.60 -20.51
CA SER A 244 4.56 -6.84 -21.74
C SER A 244 4.01 -6.29 -23.10
N SER A 245 4.76 -5.45 -23.83
CA SER A 245 5.04 -5.98 -25.18
C SER A 245 6.20 -6.91 -24.93
N CYS A 246 5.86 -8.19 -24.78
CA CYS A 246 6.86 -9.22 -24.85
C CYS A 246 7.72 -8.89 -26.06
N ALA A 247 9.03 -8.77 -25.85
CA ALA A 247 9.95 -8.35 -26.89
C ALA A 247 9.64 -9.13 -28.18
N ALA A 248 9.40 -8.44 -29.30
CA ALA A 248 9.02 -9.11 -30.52
C ALA A 248 10.14 -10.08 -30.93
N ILE A 249 9.84 -11.37 -30.95
CA ILE A 249 10.74 -12.41 -31.41
C ILE A 249 10.20 -12.91 -32.75
N SER A 250 11.03 -12.84 -33.78
CA SER A 250 10.67 -13.33 -35.11
C SER A 250 10.25 -14.80 -35.06
N GLY A 251 9.10 -15.12 -35.65
CA GLY A 251 8.53 -16.47 -35.65
C GLY A 251 7.76 -16.85 -34.38
N TYR A 252 7.50 -15.91 -33.48
CA TYR A 252 6.70 -16.14 -32.28
C TYR A 252 5.60 -15.08 -32.10
N THR A 253 4.44 -15.54 -31.63
CA THR A 253 3.39 -14.70 -31.07
C THR A 253 3.54 -14.70 -29.55
N ALA A 254 3.54 -13.53 -28.94
CA ALA A 254 3.76 -13.39 -27.51
C ALA A 254 2.47 -13.02 -26.77
N THR A 255 2.28 -13.57 -25.57
CA THR A 255 1.13 -13.29 -24.71
C THR A 255 1.60 -12.99 -23.29
N PRO A 256 1.21 -11.83 -22.75
CA PRO A 256 1.60 -11.42 -21.40
C PRO A 256 1.07 -12.30 -20.30
N ASN A 257 1.82 -12.39 -19.20
CA ASN A 257 1.33 -12.84 -17.88
C ASN A 257 0.68 -14.23 -17.88
N LEU A 258 0.96 -15.02 -18.91
CA LEU A 258 0.50 -16.39 -19.04
C LEU A 258 1.68 -17.33 -18.92
N ASP A 259 1.40 -18.53 -18.42
CA ASP A 259 2.35 -19.63 -18.36
C ASP A 259 1.62 -20.95 -18.60
N HIS A 260 2.38 -21.95 -19.04
CA HIS A 260 1.96 -23.35 -19.00
C HIS A 260 2.95 -24.08 -18.10
N ALA A 261 2.48 -24.53 -16.94
CA ALA A 261 3.34 -25.12 -15.92
C ALA A 261 3.51 -26.63 -16.12
N GLY A 262 4.69 -27.15 -15.80
CA GLY A 262 4.93 -28.60 -15.67
C GLY A 262 5.44 -29.30 -16.92
N ASP A 263 5.78 -28.56 -17.98
CA ASP A 263 6.27 -29.10 -19.25
C ASP A 263 7.60 -28.51 -19.72
N ASP A 264 8.32 -27.86 -18.81
CA ASP A 264 9.60 -27.23 -19.10
C ASP A 264 10.65 -28.27 -19.51
N ILE A 265 11.34 -28.00 -20.63
CA ILE A 265 12.45 -28.82 -21.11
C ILE A 265 13.75 -28.35 -20.44
N GLN A 266 13.98 -27.03 -20.43
CA GLN A 266 15.14 -26.38 -19.80
C GLN A 266 14.82 -24.92 -19.48
N CYS A 267 15.40 -24.40 -18.38
CA CYS A 267 15.16 -23.06 -17.82
C CYS A 267 16.47 -22.31 -17.50
N PRO A 268 17.24 -21.84 -18.50
CA PRO A 268 18.41 -20.99 -18.24
C PRO A 268 18.07 -19.71 -17.47
N VAL A 269 18.98 -19.33 -16.57
CA VAL A 269 18.96 -18.08 -15.80
C VAL A 269 20.03 -17.12 -16.33
N GLY A 270 19.86 -15.81 -16.11
CA GLY A 270 20.78 -14.79 -16.63
C GLY A 270 20.79 -14.72 -18.16
N THR A 271 19.68 -15.08 -18.80
CA THR A 271 19.56 -15.22 -20.26
C THR A 271 18.76 -14.09 -20.89
N SER A 272 18.69 -14.06 -22.22
CA SER A 272 17.84 -13.16 -22.99
C SER A 272 16.71 -13.91 -23.70
N ALA A 273 15.60 -13.24 -23.99
CA ALA A 273 14.48 -13.83 -24.73
C ALA A 273 14.91 -14.39 -26.10
N ALA A 274 15.82 -13.71 -26.81
CA ALA A 274 16.35 -14.16 -28.09
C ALA A 274 17.19 -15.45 -27.97
N ALA A 275 17.98 -15.58 -26.89
CA ALA A 275 18.74 -16.81 -26.64
C ALA A 275 17.81 -18.00 -26.36
N VAL A 276 16.75 -17.78 -25.57
CA VAL A 276 15.73 -18.80 -25.29
C VAL A 276 14.96 -19.19 -26.55
N ALA A 277 14.64 -18.22 -27.42
CA ALA A 277 14.02 -18.49 -28.71
C ALA A 277 14.92 -19.33 -29.63
N ASN A 278 16.24 -19.05 -29.66
CA ASN A 278 17.22 -19.85 -30.40
C ASN A 278 17.29 -21.28 -29.87
N MET A 279 17.29 -21.47 -28.54
CA MET A 279 17.23 -22.80 -27.95
C MET A 279 15.94 -23.54 -28.35
N CYS A 280 14.80 -22.86 -28.31
CA CYS A 280 13.52 -23.44 -28.75
C CYS A 280 13.49 -23.74 -30.26
N GLY A 281 14.25 -23.00 -31.06
CA GLY A 281 14.43 -23.28 -32.49
C GLY A 281 15.27 -24.52 -32.77
N GLN A 282 16.24 -24.82 -31.90
CA GLN A 282 17.15 -25.98 -32.03
C GLN A 282 16.54 -27.29 -31.49
N ASP A 283 15.49 -27.23 -30.66
CA ASP A 283 14.79 -28.40 -30.15
C ASP A 283 13.47 -28.65 -30.89
N GLY A 284 13.38 -29.78 -31.61
CA GLY A 284 12.18 -30.20 -32.34
C GLY A 284 10.95 -30.43 -31.46
N ASN A 285 11.15 -30.68 -30.16
CA ASN A 285 10.07 -30.84 -29.17
C ASN A 285 9.58 -29.50 -28.62
N CYS A 286 10.31 -28.41 -28.80
CA CYS A 286 9.89 -27.12 -28.28
C CYS A 286 8.76 -26.52 -29.13
N LYS A 287 7.65 -26.15 -28.46
CA LYS A 287 6.47 -25.53 -29.10
C LYS A 287 6.26 -24.08 -28.65
N ALA A 288 6.74 -23.74 -27.47
CA ALA A 288 6.66 -22.40 -26.89
C ALA A 288 7.81 -22.18 -25.89
N PHE A 289 7.95 -20.97 -25.37
CA PHE A 289 8.80 -20.70 -24.22
C PHE A 289 8.22 -19.57 -23.38
N ASN A 290 8.55 -19.53 -22.10
CA ASN A 290 8.29 -18.36 -21.26
C ASN A 290 9.59 -17.58 -21.01
N TYR A 291 9.47 -16.28 -20.72
CA TYR A 291 10.58 -15.41 -20.33
C TYR A 291 10.08 -14.42 -19.28
N PHE A 292 10.78 -14.36 -18.15
CA PHE A 292 10.31 -13.64 -16.97
C PHE A 292 11.46 -13.27 -16.04
N TYR A 293 11.18 -12.39 -15.08
CA TYR A 293 12.14 -11.98 -14.06
C TYR A 293 11.80 -12.61 -12.72
N ARG A 294 12.78 -13.24 -12.07
CA ARG A 294 12.64 -13.89 -10.77
C ARG A 294 13.96 -13.82 -9.99
N ASN A 295 13.89 -13.51 -8.70
CA ASN A 295 15.05 -13.50 -7.79
C ASN A 295 16.26 -12.68 -8.30
N GLY A 296 16.00 -11.52 -8.93
CA GLY A 296 17.08 -10.66 -9.42
C GLY A 296 17.65 -11.05 -10.79
N GLN A 297 17.10 -12.07 -11.45
CA GLN A 297 17.61 -12.58 -12.72
C GLN A 297 16.49 -12.79 -13.74
N TRP A 298 16.86 -12.64 -15.02
CA TRP A 298 16.01 -13.07 -16.13
C TRP A 298 16.11 -14.58 -16.32
N VAL A 299 14.97 -15.23 -16.43
CA VAL A 299 14.82 -16.68 -16.61
C VAL A 299 13.99 -16.90 -17.85
N GLY A 300 14.30 -17.92 -18.64
CA GLY A 300 13.38 -18.36 -19.67
C GLY A 300 13.34 -19.87 -19.78
N CYS A 301 12.14 -20.44 -19.80
CA CYS A 301 11.93 -21.87 -19.89
C CYS A 301 11.32 -22.23 -21.25
N VAL A 302 11.97 -23.15 -21.96
CA VAL A 302 11.42 -23.70 -23.21
C VAL A 302 10.46 -24.85 -22.90
N LYS A 303 9.37 -24.95 -23.66
CA LYS A 303 8.18 -25.74 -23.32
C LYS A 303 7.78 -26.72 -24.41
N ARG A 304 7.30 -27.89 -24.00
CA ARG A 304 6.83 -28.96 -24.91
C ARG A 304 5.45 -28.68 -25.48
N VAL A 305 4.66 -27.85 -24.80
CA VAL A 305 3.26 -27.60 -25.09
C VAL A 305 3.02 -26.09 -25.14
N ALA A 306 2.16 -25.64 -26.05
CA ALA A 306 1.82 -24.23 -26.24
C ALA A 306 0.47 -23.82 -25.61
N SER A 307 -0.36 -24.79 -25.21
CA SER A 307 -1.69 -24.57 -24.64
C SER A 307 -2.20 -25.82 -23.90
N PRO A 308 -3.10 -25.68 -22.90
CA PRO A 308 -3.70 -24.45 -22.40
C PRO A 308 -2.73 -23.63 -21.55
N VAL A 309 -2.90 -22.31 -21.52
CA VAL A 309 -2.12 -21.40 -20.68
C VAL A 309 -2.98 -20.84 -19.56
N SER A 310 -2.36 -20.51 -18.44
CA SER A 310 -3.01 -19.96 -17.23
C SER A 310 -2.32 -18.68 -16.78
N GLN A 311 -3.06 -17.80 -16.12
CA GLN A 311 -2.47 -16.61 -15.50
C GLN A 311 -1.47 -17.00 -14.42
N VAL A 312 -0.33 -16.31 -14.39
CA VAL A 312 0.67 -16.52 -13.34
C VAL A 312 0.16 -15.91 -12.03
N PRO A 313 0.08 -16.69 -10.94
CA PRO A 313 -0.33 -16.16 -9.64
C PRO A 313 0.64 -15.09 -9.14
N SER A 314 0.11 -13.99 -8.60
CA SER A 314 0.91 -12.89 -8.04
C SER A 314 1.85 -13.33 -6.90
N ALA A 315 1.51 -14.42 -6.20
CA ALA A 315 2.30 -15.01 -5.12
C ALA A 315 3.57 -15.75 -5.61
N ALA A 316 3.77 -15.94 -6.91
CA ALA A 316 4.90 -16.71 -7.44
C ALA A 316 6.27 -15.97 -7.37
N GLY A 317 6.28 -14.69 -7.01
CA GLY A 317 7.49 -13.86 -7.02
C GLY A 317 8.07 -13.66 -8.42
N ILE A 318 7.23 -13.80 -9.45
CA ILE A 318 7.58 -13.66 -10.86
C ILE A 318 7.03 -12.33 -11.37
N THR A 319 7.85 -11.58 -12.09
CA THR A 319 7.45 -10.34 -12.76
C THR A 319 7.83 -10.38 -14.24
N ASN A 320 7.21 -9.51 -15.05
CA ASN A 320 7.48 -9.39 -16.49
C ASN A 320 7.34 -10.71 -17.27
N MET A 321 6.31 -11.51 -16.94
CA MET A 321 6.08 -12.80 -17.59
C MET A 321 5.61 -12.62 -19.04
N CYS A 322 6.24 -13.37 -19.93
CA CYS A 322 5.91 -13.46 -21.35
C CYS A 322 5.87 -14.89 -21.82
N PHE A 323 4.77 -15.31 -22.44
CA PHE A 323 4.66 -16.60 -23.09
C PHE A 323 4.75 -16.44 -24.61
N TYR A 324 5.69 -17.11 -25.25
CA TYR A 324 5.94 -17.04 -26.69
C TYR A 324 5.60 -18.36 -27.35
N THR A 325 4.61 -18.34 -28.25
CA THR A 325 4.18 -19.50 -29.04
C THR A 325 4.71 -19.38 -30.46
N LYS A 326 5.25 -20.47 -31.03
CA LYS A 326 5.69 -20.47 -32.44
C LYS A 326 4.54 -20.08 -33.37
N THR A 327 4.76 -19.12 -34.25
CA THR A 327 3.79 -18.75 -35.28
C THR A 327 3.77 -19.84 -36.35
N THR A 328 2.61 -20.45 -36.59
CA THR A 328 2.45 -21.43 -37.66
C THR A 328 2.69 -20.74 -39.00
N ALA A 329 3.58 -21.27 -39.84
CA ALA A 329 3.74 -20.76 -41.19
C ALA A 329 2.44 -21.00 -41.96
N THR A 330 1.77 -19.93 -42.38
CA THR A 330 0.66 -20.04 -43.32
C THR A 330 1.24 -20.47 -44.65
N THR A 331 1.12 -21.74 -45.00
CA THR A 331 1.44 -22.24 -46.34
C THR A 331 0.44 -21.58 -47.30
N ILE A 332 0.86 -20.54 -48.01
CA ILE A 332 0.11 -20.05 -49.17
C ILE A 332 0.32 -21.09 -50.26
N THR A 333 -0.62 -22.02 -50.37
CA THR A 333 -0.72 -22.89 -51.54
C THR A 333 -1.13 -22.02 -52.72
N LEU A 334 -0.15 -21.58 -53.51
CA LEU A 334 -0.40 -21.03 -54.85
C LEU A 334 -0.95 -22.17 -55.71
N LEU A 335 -2.28 -22.17 -55.90
CA LEU A 335 -2.92 -22.96 -56.94
C LEU A 335 -2.51 -22.36 -58.29
N HIS A 336 -1.73 -23.12 -59.06
CA HIS A 336 -1.59 -22.95 -60.51
C HIS A 336 -2.58 -23.87 -61.22
#